data_AF-A0A7W0WY02-F1
#
_entry.id   AF-A0A7W0WY02-F1
#
_cell.length_a   1.000
_cell.length_b   1.000
_cell.length_c   1.000
_cell.angle_alpha   90.00
_cell.angle_beta   90.00
_cell.angle_gamma   90.00
#
_symmetry.space_group_name_H-M   'P 1'
#
loop_
_entity.id
_entity.type
_entity.pdbx_description
1 polymer ?
#
loop_
_entity_poly.entity_id
_entity_poly.type
_entity_poly.pdbx_seq_one_letter_code
_entity_poly.pdbx_strand_id
1 'polypeptide(L)'
;PRLPGALPDEDLGPDRQPEIRALVASVRASIAPNLGAGPTTAKQAESATAGDCTTFALAYAAHASKRSIPTRVVTGLRVDGDRLIRHRWAVSWTGSAWIAVDAAFGAAPAGGDLIGLALHDADDAGLVAGEAALTMVRSANRR
;
A
#
# COMPACT_ATOMS: atom_id res chain seq x y z
N PRO A 1 -24.72 -10.15 6.71
CA PRO A 1 -23.72 -9.54 7.62
C PRO A 1 -22.70 -8.72 6.83
N ARG A 2 -22.46 -7.43 7.17
CA ARG A 2 -21.34 -6.67 6.60
C ARG A 2 -20.02 -7.29 7.09
N LEU A 3 -19.08 -7.52 6.17
CA LEU A 3 -17.73 -7.94 6.53
C LEU A 3 -17.02 -6.80 7.26
N PRO A 4 -16.29 -7.07 8.35
CA PRO A 4 -15.34 -6.11 8.91
C PRO A 4 -14.38 -5.65 7.80
N GLY A 5 -14.29 -4.34 7.56
CA GLY A 5 -13.45 -3.79 6.48
C GLY A 5 -14.12 -3.67 5.10
N ALA A 6 -15.43 -3.89 4.99
CA ALA A 6 -16.17 -3.58 3.76
C ALA A 6 -16.07 -2.08 3.40
N LEU A 7 -15.97 -1.80 2.09
CA LEU A 7 -15.90 -0.44 1.55
C LEU A 7 -17.16 0.35 1.99
N PRO A 8 -17.03 1.62 2.39
CA PRO A 8 -18.16 2.39 2.92
C PRO A 8 -19.30 2.52 1.91
N ASP A 9 -20.54 2.53 2.40
CA ASP A 9 -21.72 2.90 1.61
C ASP A 9 -21.58 4.37 1.15
N GLU A 10 -22.08 4.63 -0.07
CA GLU A 10 -22.13 5.82 -0.94
C GLU A 10 -22.25 7.25 -0.35
N ASP A 11 -21.69 7.56 0.82
CA ASP A 11 -21.49 8.95 1.23
C ASP A 11 -20.26 9.48 0.48
N LEU A 12 -20.52 10.08 -0.68
CA LEU A 12 -19.53 10.69 -1.55
C LEU A 12 -18.95 11.93 -0.86
N GLY A 13 -17.98 11.70 0.04
CA GLY A 13 -17.24 12.75 0.71
C GLY A 13 -16.50 13.66 -0.29
N PRO A 14 -15.94 14.79 0.18
CA PRO A 14 -15.20 15.71 -0.68
C PRO A 14 -14.06 14.98 -1.41
N ASP A 15 -13.76 15.39 -2.65
CA ASP A 15 -12.66 14.80 -3.41
C ASP A 15 -11.32 15.05 -2.70
N ARG A 16 -10.74 13.97 -2.17
CA ARG A 16 -9.46 13.92 -1.48
C ARG A 16 -8.31 13.56 -2.41
N GLN A 17 -8.54 13.36 -3.71
CA GLN A 17 -7.46 12.99 -4.63
C GLN A 17 -6.30 14.00 -4.66
N PRO A 18 -6.50 15.34 -4.60
CA PRO A 18 -5.40 16.29 -4.47
C PRO A 18 -4.59 16.10 -3.18
N GLU A 19 -5.27 15.85 -2.05
CA GLU A 19 -4.63 15.58 -0.75
C GLU A 19 -3.81 14.29 -0.79
N ILE A 20 -4.35 13.22 -1.37
CA ILE A 20 -3.67 11.94 -1.56
C ILE A 20 -2.40 12.13 -2.42
N ARG A 21 -2.49 12.84 -3.55
CA ARG A 21 -1.32 13.11 -4.42
C ARG A 21 -0.22 13.88 -3.70
N ALA A 22 -0.59 14.92 -2.94
CA ALA A 22 0.36 15.69 -2.16
C ALA A 22 1.03 14.83 -1.08
N LEU A 23 0.26 13.96 -0.43
CA LEU A 23 0.81 13.07 0.59
C LEU A 23 1.78 12.04 0.00
N VAL A 24 1.45 11.47 -1.15
CA VAL A 24 2.32 10.55 -1.90
C VAL A 24 3.65 11.21 -2.27
N ALA A 25 3.60 12.42 -2.82
CA ALA A 25 4.80 13.18 -3.15
C ALA A 25 5.66 13.46 -1.92
N SER A 26 5.04 13.82 -0.80
CA SER A 26 5.72 14.08 0.47
C SER A 26 6.43 12.83 1.02
N VAL A 27 5.76 11.68 1.05
CA VAL A 27 6.36 10.41 1.49
C VAL A 27 7.49 9.99 0.55
N ARG A 28 7.27 10.08 -0.76
CA ARG A 28 8.28 9.73 -1.77
C ARG A 28 9.57 10.54 -1.62
N ALA A 29 9.44 11.82 -1.30
CA ALA A 29 10.56 12.74 -1.09
C ALA A 29 11.27 12.53 0.25
N SER A 30 10.56 12.04 1.28
CA SER A 30 11.08 11.92 2.65
C SER A 30 11.83 10.61 2.91
N ILE A 31 11.69 9.61 2.04
CA ILE A 31 12.26 8.27 2.22
C ILE A 31 13.21 7.95 1.05
N ALA A 32 14.46 7.65 1.37
CA ALA A 32 15.43 7.14 0.41
C ALA A 32 15.14 5.65 0.09
N PRO A 33 15.01 5.26 -1.19
CA PRO A 33 14.83 3.85 -1.54
C PRO A 33 16.03 3.00 -1.10
N ASN A 34 15.77 1.92 -0.37
CA ASN A 34 16.77 0.96 0.07
C ASN A 34 16.20 -0.46 0.07
N LEU A 35 16.49 -1.22 -0.99
CA LEU A 35 16.05 -2.62 -1.13
C LEU A 35 16.75 -3.59 -0.17
N GLY A 36 17.88 -3.19 0.41
CA GLY A 36 18.61 -3.96 1.43
C GLY A 36 18.14 -3.68 2.85
N ALA A 37 17.11 -2.86 3.04
CA ALA A 37 16.54 -2.62 4.35
C ALA A 37 16.01 -3.93 4.96
N GLY A 38 16.27 -4.13 6.24
CA GLY A 38 15.68 -5.23 6.99
C GLY A 38 14.16 -5.10 7.12
N PRO A 39 13.48 -6.12 7.68
CA PRO A 39 12.05 -6.04 7.94
C PRO A 39 11.68 -4.76 8.70
N THR A 40 10.59 -4.12 8.28
CA THR A 40 10.08 -2.88 8.88
C THR A 40 8.72 -3.15 9.52
N THR A 41 8.49 -2.61 10.72
CA THR A 41 7.17 -2.62 11.36
C THR A 41 6.37 -1.37 10.99
N ALA A 42 5.05 -1.40 11.17
CA ALA A 42 4.18 -0.25 10.94
C ALA A 42 4.63 0.98 11.75
N LYS A 43 5.04 0.76 13.01
CA LYS A 43 5.55 1.83 13.88
C LYS A 43 6.88 2.41 13.39
N GLN A 44 7.79 1.57 12.88
CA GLN A 44 9.08 2.04 12.36
C GLN A 44 8.92 2.83 11.06
N ALA A 45 8.00 2.40 10.19
CA ALA A 45 7.80 3.04 8.90
C ALA A 45 7.28 4.48 8.99
N GLU A 46 6.53 4.81 10.04
CA GLU A 46 5.94 6.15 10.24
C GLU A 46 6.99 7.29 10.27
N SER A 47 8.20 7.02 10.75
CA SER A 47 9.29 8.00 10.85
C SER A 47 10.56 7.57 10.11
N ALA A 48 10.47 6.54 9.27
CA ALA A 48 11.59 6.06 8.49
C ALA A 48 12.05 7.11 7.47
N THR A 49 13.36 7.19 7.25
CA THR A 49 13.98 8.04 6.22
C THR A 49 14.62 7.24 5.09
N ALA A 50 14.62 5.90 5.21
CA ALA A 50 15.03 4.98 4.15
C ALA A 50 14.28 3.64 4.29
N GLY A 51 14.03 2.96 3.17
CA GLY A 51 13.37 1.66 3.20
C GLY A 51 12.93 1.12 1.85
N ASP A 52 12.28 -0.04 1.87
CA ASP A 52 11.76 -0.73 0.69
C ASP A 52 10.28 -0.39 0.44
N CYS A 53 9.65 -1.04 -0.55
CA CYS A 53 8.22 -0.86 -0.86
C CYS A 53 7.30 -0.99 0.36
N THR A 54 7.66 -1.85 1.32
CA THR A 54 6.91 -2.04 2.57
C THR A 54 6.96 -0.77 3.42
N THR A 55 8.15 -0.20 3.59
CA THR A 55 8.34 1.05 4.33
C THR A 55 7.53 2.19 3.71
N PHE A 56 7.58 2.37 2.38
CA PHE A 56 6.81 3.43 1.72
C PHE A 56 5.30 3.24 1.88
N ALA A 57 4.78 2.02 1.72
CA ALA A 57 3.35 1.74 1.84
C ALA A 57 2.83 2.01 3.27
N LEU A 58 3.58 1.57 4.28
CA LEU A 58 3.23 1.76 5.69
C LEU A 58 3.38 3.22 6.13
N ALA A 59 4.44 3.91 5.72
CA ALA A 59 4.63 5.33 5.99
C ALA A 59 3.46 6.15 5.44
N TYR A 60 3.11 5.92 4.17
CA TYR A 60 1.94 6.53 3.56
C TYR A 60 0.65 6.24 4.34
N ALA A 61 0.38 4.97 4.67
CA ALA A 61 -0.82 4.59 5.40
C ALA A 61 -0.92 5.25 6.78
N ALA A 62 0.20 5.37 7.51
CA ALA A 62 0.26 6.06 8.80
C ALA A 62 -0.07 7.55 8.64
N HIS A 63 0.51 8.23 7.65
CA HIS A 63 0.22 9.65 7.42
C HIS A 63 -1.20 9.90 6.87
N ALA A 64 -1.75 8.97 6.10
CA ALA A 64 -3.12 9.03 5.57
C ALA A 64 -4.14 8.84 6.69
N SER A 65 -3.88 7.90 7.62
CA SER A 65 -4.70 7.67 8.81
C SER A 65 -4.82 8.93 9.70
N LYS A 66 -3.71 9.65 9.92
CA LYS A 66 -3.71 10.94 10.64
C LYS A 66 -4.58 12.04 10.01
N ARG A 67 -4.88 11.91 8.71
CA ARG A 67 -5.76 12.83 7.94
C ARG A 67 -7.17 12.29 7.75
N SER A 68 -7.48 11.16 8.40
CA SER A 68 -8.73 10.43 8.27
C SER A 68 -9.04 10.02 6.82
N ILE A 69 -8.00 9.73 6.02
CA ILE A 69 -8.15 9.17 4.67
C ILE A 69 -8.24 7.65 4.80
N PRO A 70 -9.39 7.02 4.49
CA PRO A 70 -9.52 5.57 4.55
C PRO A 70 -8.48 4.91 3.64
N THR A 71 -7.62 4.09 4.22
CA THR A 71 -6.46 3.50 3.55
C THR A 71 -6.27 2.04 3.97
N ARG A 72 -5.82 1.21 3.03
CA ARG A 72 -5.41 -0.18 3.24
C ARG A 72 -4.12 -0.46 2.48
N VAL A 73 -3.40 -1.49 2.89
CA VAL A 73 -2.17 -1.94 2.21
C VAL A 73 -2.51 -3.16 1.36
N VAL A 74 -1.90 -3.22 0.18
CA VAL A 74 -1.96 -4.36 -0.71
C VAL A 74 -0.61 -5.05 -0.75
N THR A 75 -0.59 -6.35 -0.48
CA THR A 75 0.52 -7.23 -0.83
C THR A 75 0.23 -7.89 -2.17
N GLY A 76 1.16 -7.77 -3.11
CA GLY A 76 0.95 -8.30 -4.46
C GLY A 76 2.23 -8.37 -5.28
N LEU A 77 2.07 -8.26 -6.59
CA LEU A 77 3.14 -8.32 -7.58
C LEU A 77 3.12 -7.07 -8.45
N ARG A 78 4.31 -6.57 -8.79
CA ARG A 78 4.52 -5.56 -9.82
C ARG A 78 5.16 -6.20 -11.04
N VAL A 79 4.69 -5.82 -12.23
CA VAL A 79 5.32 -6.16 -13.51
C VAL A 79 6.55 -5.26 -13.70
N ASP A 80 7.72 -5.87 -13.80
CA ASP A 80 8.99 -5.20 -14.08
C ASP A 80 9.67 -5.91 -15.25
N GLY A 81 9.50 -5.35 -16.45
CA GLY A 81 9.88 -6.02 -17.70
C GLY A 81 9.15 -7.36 -17.86
N ASP A 82 9.91 -8.45 -17.89
CA ASP A 82 9.42 -9.83 -17.99
C ASP A 82 9.22 -10.52 -16.63
N ARG A 83 9.40 -9.80 -15.52
CA ARG A 83 9.37 -10.36 -14.16
C ARG A 83 8.17 -9.86 -13.37
N LEU A 84 7.70 -10.73 -12.47
CA LEU A 84 6.78 -10.38 -11.41
C LEU A 84 7.53 -10.28 -10.09
N ILE A 85 7.67 -9.08 -9.56
CA ILE A 85 8.41 -8.79 -8.32
C ILE A 85 7.41 -8.58 -7.19
N ARG A 86 7.73 -9.11 -5.99
CA ARG A 86 6.95 -8.84 -4.78
C ARG A 86 6.91 -7.34 -4.56
N HIS A 87 5.71 -6.77 -4.47
CA HIS A 87 5.53 -5.35 -4.25
C HIS A 87 4.42 -5.10 -3.23
N ARG A 88 4.56 -4.01 -2.49
CA ARG A 88 3.54 -3.52 -1.56
C ARG A 88 3.25 -2.06 -1.87
N TRP A 89 1.97 -1.74 -1.88
CA TRP A 89 1.45 -0.39 -2.12
C TRP A 89 0.20 -0.18 -1.27
N ALA A 90 -0.43 0.98 -1.37
CA ALA A 90 -1.66 1.29 -0.65
C ALA A 90 -2.85 1.49 -1.60
N VAL A 91 -4.06 1.34 -1.09
CA VAL A 91 -5.27 1.86 -1.73
C VAL A 91 -5.93 2.85 -0.79
N SER A 92 -6.42 3.96 -1.32
CA SER A 92 -7.08 5.00 -0.54
C SER A 92 -8.40 5.44 -1.16
N TRP A 93 -9.36 5.77 -0.30
CA TRP A 93 -10.65 6.31 -0.68
C TRP A 93 -10.51 7.81 -0.99
N THR A 94 -10.86 8.20 -2.21
CA THR A 94 -10.85 9.60 -2.66
C THR A 94 -12.06 10.40 -2.19
N GLY A 95 -13.04 9.77 -1.54
CA GLY A 95 -14.37 10.35 -1.36
C GLY A 95 -15.37 9.75 -2.33
N SER A 96 -14.95 9.36 -3.54
CA SER A 96 -15.83 8.78 -4.56
C SER A 96 -15.37 7.43 -5.13
N ALA A 97 -14.07 7.13 -5.07
CA ALA A 97 -13.50 5.89 -5.57
C ALA A 97 -12.28 5.45 -4.76
N TRP A 98 -12.04 4.15 -4.71
CA TRP A 98 -10.77 3.59 -4.27
C TRP A 98 -9.77 3.70 -5.40
N ILE A 99 -8.63 4.33 -5.12
CA ILE A 99 -7.51 4.39 -6.06
C ILE A 99 -6.31 3.64 -5.48
N ALA A 100 -5.53 3.01 -6.35
CA ALA A 100 -4.21 2.53 -5.97
C ALA A 100 -3.25 3.72 -5.82
N VAL A 101 -2.35 3.60 -4.85
CA VAL A 101 -1.38 4.60 -4.44
C VAL A 101 -0.05 3.91 -4.20
N ASP A 102 0.98 4.35 -4.91
CA ASP A 102 2.33 3.79 -4.79
C ASP A 102 3.33 4.89 -4.42
N ALA A 103 3.56 5.04 -3.11
CA ALA A 103 4.49 6.02 -2.57
C ALA A 103 5.97 5.70 -2.85
N ALA A 104 6.33 4.43 -3.11
CA ALA A 104 7.68 4.08 -3.54
C ALA A 104 8.00 4.64 -4.93
N PHE A 105 6.97 4.79 -5.78
CA PHE A 105 7.09 5.34 -7.14
C PHE A 105 6.50 6.75 -7.29
N GLY A 106 5.96 7.35 -6.22
CA GLY A 106 5.36 8.68 -6.26
C GLY A 106 4.09 8.76 -7.11
N ALA A 107 3.33 7.66 -7.23
CA ALA A 107 2.19 7.56 -8.14
C ALA A 107 0.83 7.52 -7.41
N ALA A 108 -0.10 8.37 -7.84
CA ALA A 108 -1.52 8.36 -7.44
C ALA A 108 -2.40 9.05 -8.52
N PRO A 109 -3.31 8.32 -9.20
CA PRO A 109 -3.50 6.88 -9.10
C PRO A 109 -2.27 6.11 -9.63
N ALA A 110 -1.90 5.04 -8.95
CA ALA A 110 -0.96 4.04 -9.46
C ALA A 110 -1.73 3.00 -10.29
N GLY A 111 -1.07 2.34 -11.25
CA GLY A 111 -1.69 1.31 -12.07
C GLY A 111 -0.93 1.03 -13.37
N GLY A 112 -1.44 0.06 -14.12
CA GLY A 112 -0.84 -0.40 -15.38
C GLY A 112 0.13 -1.59 -15.23
N ASP A 113 0.65 -1.81 -14.02
CA ASP A 113 1.66 -2.83 -13.74
C ASP A 113 1.52 -3.50 -12.35
N LEU A 114 0.37 -3.37 -11.68
CA LEU A 114 0.13 -3.90 -10.34
C LEU A 114 -0.92 -5.02 -10.33
N ILE A 115 -0.61 -6.14 -9.65
CA ILE A 115 -1.49 -7.30 -9.48
C ILE A 115 -1.66 -7.58 -7.98
N GLY A 116 -2.83 -7.23 -7.42
CA GLY A 116 -3.13 -7.40 -5.99
C GLY A 116 -3.41 -8.86 -5.62
N LEU A 117 -2.82 -9.34 -4.53
CA LEU A 117 -3.06 -10.71 -4.01
C LEU A 117 -3.77 -10.70 -2.66
N ALA A 118 -3.45 -9.74 -1.79
CA ALA A 118 -4.07 -9.59 -0.49
C ALA A 118 -4.22 -8.12 -0.11
N LEU A 119 -5.39 -7.77 0.42
CA LEU A 119 -5.70 -6.47 1.01
C LEU A 119 -5.72 -6.64 2.53
N HIS A 120 -5.04 -5.76 3.27
CA HIS A 120 -4.95 -5.85 4.73
C HIS A 120 -4.81 -4.48 5.39
N ASP A 121 -4.98 -4.45 6.72
CA ASP A 121 -4.71 -3.27 7.53
C ASP A 121 -3.21 -2.95 7.54
N ALA A 122 -2.86 -1.68 7.76
CA ALA A 122 -1.48 -1.21 7.75
C ALA A 122 -0.74 -1.49 9.08
N ASP A 123 -0.82 -2.73 9.55
CA ASP A 123 -0.20 -3.19 10.79
C ASP A 123 0.63 -4.47 10.56
N ASP A 124 1.38 -4.87 11.59
CA ASP A 124 2.32 -5.99 11.51
C ASP A 124 1.61 -7.34 11.27
N ALA A 125 0.38 -7.51 11.81
CA ALA A 125 -0.42 -8.72 11.59
C ALA A 125 -0.89 -8.81 10.14
N GLY A 126 -1.32 -7.69 9.55
CA GLY A 126 -1.68 -7.56 8.15
C GLY A 126 -0.51 -7.89 7.22
N LEU A 127 0.70 -7.42 7.54
CA LEU A 127 1.91 -7.76 6.77
C LEU A 127 2.19 -9.26 6.76
N VAL A 128 2.07 -9.92 7.92
CA VAL A 128 2.24 -11.38 8.03
C VAL A 128 1.19 -12.13 7.20
N ALA A 129 -0.08 -11.73 7.32
CA ALA A 129 -1.16 -12.34 6.55
C ALA A 129 -1.00 -12.13 5.03
N GLY A 130 -0.61 -10.93 4.61
CA GLY A 130 -0.34 -10.61 3.21
C GLY A 130 0.82 -11.43 2.63
N GLU A 131 1.89 -11.61 3.39
CA GLU A 131 3.04 -12.44 2.97
C GLU A 131 2.67 -13.93 2.86
N ALA A 132 1.83 -14.42 3.77
CA ALA A 132 1.32 -15.78 3.72
C ALA A 132 0.51 -16.03 2.43
N ALA A 133 -0.35 -15.08 2.03
CA ALA A 133 -1.11 -15.16 0.79
C ALA A 133 -0.19 -15.24 -0.45
N LEU A 134 0.84 -14.38 -0.52
CA LEU A 134 1.84 -14.44 -1.60
C LEU A 134 2.58 -15.79 -1.64
N THR A 135 2.91 -16.34 -0.47
CA THR A 135 3.59 -17.64 -0.36
C THR A 135 2.72 -18.78 -0.87
N MET A 136 1.41 -18.75 -0.60
CA MET A 136 0.46 -19.76 -1.11
C MET A 136 0.37 -19.76 -2.64
N VAL A 137 0.35 -18.58 -3.27
CA VAL A 137 0.35 -18.49 -4.75
C VAL A 137 1.64 -19.09 -5.34
N ARG A 138 2.79 -18.81 -4.71
CA ARG A 138 4.10 -19.35 -5.14
C ARG A 138 4.24 -20.86 -4.95
N SER A 139 3.53 -21.45 -3.99
CA SER A 139 3.55 -22.90 -3.78
C SER A 139 2.59 -23.64 -4.72
N ALA A 140 1.47 -23.02 -5.07
CA ALA A 140 0.55 -23.53 -6.09
C ALA A 140 1.21 -23.61 -7.48
N ASN A 141 2.06 -22.64 -7.82
CA ASN A 141 2.72 -22.57 -9.13
C ASN A 141 3.97 -23.47 -9.29
N ARG A 142 4.26 -24.32 -8.30
CA ARG A 142 5.37 -25.30 -8.33
C ARG A 142 4.91 -26.75 -8.50
N ARG A 143 3.61 -26.95 -8.76
CA ARG A 143 3.02 -28.27 -9.03
C ARG A 143 2.81 -28.48 -10.51
#